data_AF-Q9SE08-F1
#
_entry.id   AF-Q9SE08-F1
#
_cell.length_a   1.000
_cell.length_b   1.000
_cell.length_c   1.000
_cell.angle_alpha   90.00
_cell.angle_beta   90.00
_cell.angle_gamma   90.00
#
_symmetry.space_group_name_H-M   'P 1'
#
loop_
_entity.id
_entity.type
_entity.pdbx_description
1 polymer ?
#
loop_
_entity_poly.entity_id
_entity_poly.type
_entity_poly.pdbx_seq_one_letter_code
_entity_poly.pdbx_strand_id
1 'polypeptide(L)'
;GGIREAGGSENSLEINDLARFAVDEHNKKQNALLEFGKVVNVKEQVVAGTMYYITLEATEGGKKKAYEAKVWVKPWQNFKQVEDFKLIGDAATA
;
A
#
# COMPACT_ATOMS: atom_id res chain seq x y z
N GLY A 1 4.22 5.54 19.34
CA GLY A 1 4.55 6.58 18.35
C GLY A 1 3.26 7.11 17.78
N GLY A 2 3.12 8.43 17.64
CA GLY A 2 1.94 9.05 17.03
C GLY A 2 1.86 8.72 15.54
N ILE A 3 0.66 8.45 15.03
CA ILE A 3 0.40 8.31 13.59
C ILE A 3 0.46 9.72 13.00
N ARG A 4 1.30 9.90 11.97
CA ARG A 4 1.36 11.16 11.23
C ARG A 4 0.61 10.95 9.93
N GLU A 5 -0.41 11.76 9.69
CA GLU A 5 -1.03 11.83 8.36
C GLU A 5 -0.02 12.48 7.43
N ALA A 6 0.35 11.78 6.38
CA ALA A 6 1.34 12.24 5.42
C ALA A 6 0.64 13.20 4.44
N GLY A 7 0.19 14.36 4.95
CA GLY A 7 -0.61 15.37 4.25
C GLY A 7 0.13 16.14 3.15
N GLY A 8 0.85 15.41 2.29
CA GLY A 8 1.67 15.92 1.19
C GLY A 8 2.45 14.83 0.44
N SER A 9 2.49 13.60 0.98
CA SER A 9 3.26 12.48 0.41
C SER A 9 2.43 11.49 -0.42
N GLU A 10 1.14 11.76 -0.62
CA GLU A 10 0.23 10.94 -1.42
C GLU A 10 0.73 10.75 -2.88
N ASN A 11 1.67 11.60 -3.32
CA ASN A 11 2.32 11.55 -4.63
C ASN A 11 3.86 11.42 -4.55
N SER A 12 4.42 11.09 -3.39
CA SER A 12 5.86 10.85 -3.28
C SER A 12 6.23 9.60 -4.08
N LEU A 13 7.28 9.68 -4.90
CA LEU A 13 7.81 8.57 -5.70
C LEU A 13 7.99 7.30 -4.85
N GLU A 14 8.43 7.47 -3.60
CA GLU A 14 8.63 6.38 -2.65
C GLU A 14 7.32 5.66 -2.27
N ILE A 15 6.23 6.39 -2.03
CA ILE A 15 4.93 5.79 -1.71
C ILE A 15 4.36 5.04 -2.92
N ASN A 16 4.53 5.59 -4.13
CA ASN A 16 4.10 4.91 -5.35
C ASN A 16 4.88 3.60 -5.58
N ASP A 17 6.19 3.62 -5.33
CA ASP A 17 7.05 2.44 -5.43
C ASP A 17 6.66 1.36 -4.40
N LEU A 18 6.41 1.77 -3.15
CA LEU A 18 5.93 0.87 -2.09
C LEU A 18 4.54 0.28 -2.41
N ALA A 19 3.62 1.09 -2.97
CA ALA A 19 2.30 0.64 -3.38
C ALA A 19 2.38 -0.41 -4.50
N ARG A 20 3.20 -0.14 -5.53
CA ARG A 20 3.44 -1.08 -6.63
C ARG A 20 4.09 -2.36 -6.15
N PHE A 21 5.09 -2.25 -5.28
CA PHE A 21 5.74 -3.39 -4.65
C PHE A 21 4.72 -4.26 -3.90
N ALA A 22 3.79 -3.65 -3.18
CA ALA A 22 2.76 -4.38 -2.45
C ALA A 22 1.80 -5.15 -3.37
N VAL A 23 1.37 -4.53 -4.48
CA VAL A 23 0.53 -5.19 -5.48
C VAL A 23 1.28 -6.33 -6.18
N ASP A 24 2.53 -6.12 -6.58
CA ASP A 24 3.36 -7.14 -7.24
C ASP A 24 3.61 -8.35 -6.32
N GLU A 25 3.95 -8.10 -5.05
CA GLU A 25 4.09 -9.16 -4.03
C GLU A 25 2.80 -9.94 -3.82
N HIS A 26 1.65 -9.26 -3.78
CA HIS A 26 0.36 -9.91 -3.66
C HIS A 26 0.03 -10.76 -4.89
N ASN A 27 0.23 -10.22 -6.10
CA ASN A 27 0.05 -10.94 -7.36
C ASN A 27 0.91 -12.21 -7.41
N LYS A 28 2.17 -12.13 -7.00
CA LYS A 28 3.09 -13.28 -6.92
C LYS A 28 2.64 -14.32 -5.87
N LYS A 29 2.22 -13.89 -4.69
CA LYS A 29 1.86 -14.80 -3.57
C LYS A 29 0.49 -15.45 -3.72
N GLN A 30 -0.47 -14.73 -4.30
CA GLN A 30 -1.87 -15.18 -4.42
C GLN A 30 -2.22 -15.61 -5.84
N ASN A 31 -1.25 -15.59 -6.77
CA ASN A 31 -1.48 -15.79 -8.20
C ASN A 31 -2.64 -14.91 -8.71
N ALA A 32 -2.67 -13.67 -8.21
CA ALA A 32 -3.69 -12.69 -8.53
C ALA A 32 -3.20 -11.79 -9.67
N LEU A 33 -4.14 -11.13 -10.35
CA LEU A 33 -3.88 -10.23 -11.46
C LEU A 33 -4.46 -8.85 -11.14
N LEU A 34 -4.02 -8.26 -10.03
CA LEU A 34 -4.40 -6.90 -9.66
C LEU A 34 -3.62 -5.91 -10.51
N GLU A 35 -4.34 -5.02 -11.17
CA GLU A 35 -3.77 -3.88 -11.89
C GLU A 35 -3.76 -2.66 -10.98
N PHE A 36 -2.56 -2.24 -10.54
CA PHE A 36 -2.40 -1.04 -9.74
C PHE A 36 -2.98 0.19 -10.45
N GLY A 37 -3.89 0.91 -9.80
CA GLY A 37 -4.50 2.14 -10.29
C GLY A 37 -3.78 3.36 -9.72
N LYS A 38 -4.16 3.75 -8.50
CA LYS A 38 -3.60 4.93 -7.81
C LYS A 38 -3.55 4.74 -6.30
N VAL A 39 -2.70 5.51 -5.64
CA VAL A 39 -2.75 5.66 -4.18
C VAL A 39 -3.86 6.65 -3.84
N VAL A 40 -4.71 6.27 -2.88
CA VAL A 40 -5.83 7.09 -2.39
C VAL A 40 -5.44 7.80 -1.11
N ASN A 41 -4.70 7.11 -0.24
CA ASN A 41 -4.30 7.65 1.03
C ASN A 41 -3.04 6.93 1.52
N VAL A 42 -2.21 7.62 2.29
CA VAL A 42 -1.05 7.02 2.95
C VAL A 42 -0.94 7.51 4.39
N LYS A 43 -0.70 6.59 5.32
CA LYS A 43 -0.40 6.90 6.71
C LYS A 43 0.95 6.32 7.08
N GLU A 44 1.68 7.06 7.88
CA GLU A 44 3.01 6.65 8.35
C GLU A 44 2.97 6.49 9.86
N GLN A 45 3.52 5.38 10.34
CA GLN A 45 3.65 5.10 11.77
C GLN A 45 5.08 4.70 12.11
N VAL A 46 5.70 5.47 13.00
CA VAL A 46 7.02 5.15 13.53
C VAL A 46 6.88 4.07 14.60
N VAL A 47 7.48 2.91 14.32
CA VAL A 47 7.55 1.73 15.20
C VAL A 47 9.03 1.33 15.34
N ALA A 48 9.38 0.04 15.37
CA ALA A 48 10.74 -0.44 15.15
C ALA A 48 11.15 -0.34 13.65
N GLY A 49 10.85 0.80 13.02
CA GLY A 49 10.91 1.06 11.58
C GLY A 49 9.92 2.16 11.21
N THR A 50 9.66 2.29 9.92
CA THR A 50 8.54 3.06 9.41
C THR A 50 7.53 2.08 8.82
N MET A 51 6.34 2.04 9.41
CA MET A 51 5.21 1.29 8.87
C MET A 51 4.37 2.23 8.01
N TYR A 52 4.26 1.92 6.72
CA TYR A 52 3.43 2.62 5.76
C TYR A 52 2.11 1.89 5.59
N TYR A 53 1.01 2.58 5.83
CA TYR A 53 -0.34 2.10 5.54
C TYR A 53 -0.80 2.80 4.27
N ILE A 54 -0.77 2.08 3.16
CA ILE A 54 -1.03 2.61 1.84
C ILE A 54 -2.39 2.10 1.40
N THR A 55 -3.35 3.01 1.28
CA THR A 55 -4.65 2.75 0.68
C THR A 55 -4.51 2.99 -0.83
N LEU A 56 -4.71 1.95 -1.64
CA LEU A 56 -4.57 2.00 -3.09
C LEU A 56 -5.78 1.41 -3.79
N GLU A 57 -6.11 1.94 -4.96
CA GLU A 57 -7.08 1.35 -5.86
C GLU A 57 -6.37 0.42 -6.83
N ALA A 58 -6.91 -0.78 -7.01
CA ALA A 58 -6.48 -1.73 -8.03
C ALA A 58 -7.69 -2.37 -8.72
N THR A 59 -7.52 -2.71 -9.98
CA THR A 59 -8.55 -3.40 -10.77
C THR A 59 -8.28 -4.89 -10.72
N GLU A 60 -9.29 -5.68 -10.32
CA GLU A 60 -9.23 -7.14 -10.34
C GLU A 60 -10.36 -7.66 -11.21
N GLY A 61 -10.03 -8.30 -12.34
CA GLY A 61 -11.02 -8.85 -13.26
C GLY A 61 -12.00 -7.79 -13.80
N GLY A 62 -11.52 -6.57 -14.06
CA GLY A 62 -12.34 -5.45 -14.54
C GLY A 62 -13.15 -4.71 -13.48
N LYS A 63 -13.04 -5.08 -12.19
CA LYS A 63 -13.70 -4.38 -11.08
C LYS A 63 -12.68 -3.58 -10.28
N LYS A 64 -12.93 -2.28 -10.11
CA LYS A 64 -12.11 -1.43 -9.27
C LYS A 64 -12.38 -1.71 -7.80
N LYS A 65 -11.33 -2.03 -7.06
CA LYS A 65 -11.36 -2.36 -5.64
C LYS A 65 -10.32 -1.53 -4.91
N ALA A 66 -10.62 -1.17 -3.67
CA ALA A 66 -9.70 -0.50 -2.78
C ALA A 66 -9.01 -1.53 -1.88
N TYR A 67 -7.70 -1.40 -1.74
CA TYR A 67 -6.86 -2.27 -0.93
C TYR A 67 -6.07 -1.44 0.08
N GLU A 68 -5.87 -2.00 1.27
CA GLU A 68 -4.93 -1.48 2.26
C GLU A 68 -3.71 -2.38 2.28
N ALA A 69 -2.56 -1.80 1.91
CA ALA A 69 -1.27 -2.43 1.99
C ALA A 69 -0.50 -1.88 3.20
N LYS A 70 0.05 -2.77 4.03
CA LYS A 70 0.97 -2.42 5.11
C LYS A 70 2.37 -2.80 4.71
N VAL A 71 3.23 -1.80 4.54
CA VAL A 71 4.62 -2.01 4.14
C VAL A 71 5.53 -1.55 5.28
N TRP A 72 6.30 -2.48 5.82
CA TRP A 72 7.25 -2.19 6.89
C TRP A 72 8.64 -2.01 6.31
N VAL A 73 9.20 -0.82 6.53
CA VAL A 73 10.51 -0.42 6.03
C VAL A 73 11.43 -0.13 7.21
N LYS A 74 12.64 -0.69 7.16
CA LYS A 74 13.71 -0.39 8.12
C LYS A 74 14.96 -0.01 7.32
N PRO A 75 15.18 1.28 7.07
CA PRO A 75 16.28 1.74 6.21
C PRO A 75 17.64 1.30 6.73
N TRP A 76 17.83 1.25 8.06
CA TRP A 76 19.08 0.80 8.68
C TRP A 76 19.37 -0.70 8.51
N GLN A 77 18.37 -1.52 8.13
CA GLN A 77 18.56 -2.94 7.82
C GLN A 77 18.43 -3.26 6.33
N ASN A 78 18.23 -2.25 5.46
CA ASN A 78 17.83 -2.45 4.06
C ASN A 78 16.63 -3.41 3.93
N PHE A 79 15.71 -3.37 4.90
CA PHE A 79 14.58 -4.28 4.96
C PHE A 79 13.32 -3.56 4.49
N LYS A 80 12.62 -4.18 3.54
CA LYS A 80 11.27 -3.79 3.11
C LYS A 80 10.42 -5.04 2.97
N GLN A 81 9.24 -5.06 3.58
CA GLN A 81 8.34 -6.21 3.50
C GLN A 81 6.89 -5.75 3.54
N VAL A 82 6.04 -6.39 2.73
CA VAL A 82 4.60 -6.28 2.86
C VAL A 82 4.16 -7.17 4.02
N GLU A 83 3.75 -6.54 5.11
CA GLU A 83 3.22 -7.22 6.29
C GLU A 83 1.79 -7.72 6.03
N ASP A 84 0.98 -6.88 5.38
CA ASP A 84 -0.43 -7.15 5.18
C ASP A 84 -0.87 -6.54 3.86
N PHE A 85 -1.74 -7.24 3.14
CA PHE A 85 -2.39 -6.72 1.95
C PHE A 85 -3.82 -7.25 1.94
N LYS A 86 -4.78 -6.36 2.18
CA LYS A 86 -6.18 -6.74 2.32
C LYS A 86 -7.08 -5.87 1.47
N LEU A 87 -8.15 -6.50 0.96
CA LEU A 87 -9.27 -5.80 0.36
C LEU A 87 -10.03 -5.04 1.46
N ILE A 88 -10.19 -3.74 1.29
CA ILE A 88 -10.98 -2.89 2.20
C ILE A 88 -12.37 -2.58 1.64
N GLY A 89 -12.60 -2.80 0.34
CA GLY A 89 -13.92 -2.72 -0.28
C GLY A 89 -13.85 -2.54 -1.80
N ASP A 90 -15.00 -2.60 -2.48
CA ASP A 90 -15.10 -2.12 -3.86
C ASP A 90 -14.87 -0.60 -3.89
N ALA A 91 -14.14 -0.09 -4.89
CA ALA A 91 -13.90 1.36 -5.03
C ALA A 91 -15.16 2.15 -5.46
N ALA A 92 -16.32 1.50 -5.43
CA ALA A 92 -17.61 2.05 -5.81
C ALA A 92 -18.57 1.98 -4.62
N THR A 93 -18.49 2.97 -3.72
CA THR A 93 -19.66 3.63 -3.11
C THR A 93 -19.20 4.82 -2.26
N ALA A 94 -19.19 5.99 -2.90
CA ALA A 94 -19.61 7.26 -2.31
C ALA A 94 -20.19 8.11 -3.45
#